data_AF-A0A519JP44-F1
#
_entry.id   AF-A0A519JP44-F1
#
_cell.length_a   1.000
_cell.length_b   1.000
_cell.length_c   1.000
_cell.angle_alpha   90.00
_cell.angle_beta   90.00
_cell.angle_gamma   90.00
#
_symmetry.space_group_name_H-M   'P 1'
#
loop_
_entity.id
_entity.type
_entity.pdbx_description
1 polymer ?
#
loop_
_entity_poly.entity_id
_entity_poly.type
_entity_poly.pdbx_seq_one_letter_code
_entity_poly.pdbx_strand_id
1 'polypeptide(L)'
;MVFETGYLLVFIVIIGTLSVGLFLLLVRQKQFRDQLSHQLRQESLDRESLASRLTMQQVLLEETADELHENVGQLLTVTQLVIYTIEQKIGDSSTTPDFKKAFDSLQTSIQAVRSVSNTLMNGKNPDLWEGLKKTGDRIRKSGPFEVDLTRHGPTRPIPQRSEPILLQIVQELATTVLEKSGGRKLTIRLKYVLSSLYI
;
A
#
# COMPACT_ATOMS: atom_id res chain seq x y z
N MET A 1 -53.89 35.54 64.64
CA MET A 1 -52.41 35.56 64.69
C MET A 1 -51.79 34.15 64.66
N VAL A 2 -52.11 33.22 65.57
CA VAL A 2 -51.47 31.88 65.61
C VAL A 2 -51.68 31.05 64.33
N PHE A 3 -52.87 31.13 63.71
CA PHE A 3 -53.15 30.42 62.45
C PHE A 3 -52.33 30.96 61.26
N GLU A 4 -52.14 32.28 61.16
CA GLU A 4 -51.36 32.89 60.06
C GLU A 4 -49.87 32.55 60.13
N THR A 5 -49.30 32.46 61.34
CA THR A 5 -47.90 32.04 61.53
C THR A 5 -47.66 30.58 61.13
N GLY A 6 -48.68 29.71 61.23
CA GLY A 6 -48.59 28.31 60.81
C GLY A 6 -48.48 28.15 59.29
N TYR A 7 -49.27 28.91 58.52
CA TYR A 7 -49.22 28.87 57.06
C TYR A 7 -47.88 29.36 56.49
N LEU A 8 -47.29 30.39 57.09
CA LEU A 8 -45.97 30.89 56.69
C LEU A 8 -44.86 29.84 56.90
N LEU A 9 -44.89 29.12 58.03
CA LEU A 9 -43.95 28.03 58.29
C LEU A 9 -44.06 26.91 57.25
N VAL A 10 -45.28 26.46 56.96
CA VAL A 10 -45.52 25.41 55.95
C VAL A 10 -45.06 25.87 54.56
N PHE A 11 -45.34 27.12 54.19
CA PHE A 11 -44.91 27.69 52.91
C PHE A 11 -43.38 27.74 52.76
N ILE A 12 -42.67 28.17 53.81
CA ILE A 12 -41.19 28.19 53.83
C ILE A 12 -40.62 26.77 53.69
N VAL A 13 -41.20 25.78 54.36
CA VAL A 13 -40.77 24.38 54.25
C VAL A 13 -40.97 23.83 52.84
N ILE A 14 -42.09 24.15 52.19
CA ILE A 14 -42.37 23.72 50.81
C ILE A 14 -41.36 24.36 49.84
N ILE A 15 -41.14 25.68 49.93
CA ILE A 15 -40.16 26.37 49.08
C ILE A 15 -38.74 25.85 49.31
N GLY A 16 -38.36 25.62 50.56
CA GLY A 16 -37.06 25.06 50.90
C GLY A 16 -36.87 23.67 50.29
N THR A 17 -37.87 22.81 50.40
CA THR A 17 -37.84 21.45 49.82
C THR A 17 -37.75 21.50 48.28
N LEU A 18 -38.54 22.36 47.63
CA LEU A 18 -38.49 22.54 46.17
C LEU A 18 -37.14 23.10 45.71
N SER A 19 -36.57 24.07 46.43
CA SER A 19 -35.28 24.68 46.12
C SER A 19 -34.15 23.66 46.23
N VAL A 20 -34.14 22.84 47.29
CA VAL A 20 -33.16 21.76 47.45
C VAL A 20 -33.35 20.70 46.35
N GLY A 21 -34.59 20.32 46.03
CA GLY A 21 -34.88 19.38 44.95
C GLY A 21 -34.37 19.88 43.59
N LEU A 22 -34.63 21.14 43.25
CA LEU A 22 -34.14 21.76 42.02
C LEU A 22 -32.60 21.81 42.00
N PHE A 23 -31.97 22.21 43.10
CA PHE A 23 -30.52 22.23 43.22
C PHE A 23 -29.89 20.85 42.99
N LEU A 24 -30.45 19.79 43.60
CA LEU A 24 -30.00 18.42 43.39
C LEU A 24 -30.16 17.97 41.94
N LEU A 25 -31.28 18.32 41.27
CA LEU A 25 -31.49 18.03 39.86
C LEU A 25 -30.44 18.70 38.98
N LEU A 26 -30.14 19.98 39.22
CA LEU A 26 -29.12 20.72 38.46
C LEU A 26 -27.72 20.11 38.65
N VAL A 27 -27.37 19.73 39.88
CA VAL A 27 -26.09 19.06 40.18
C VAL A 27 -26.01 17.71 39.46
N ARG A 28 -27.08 16.91 39.51
CA ARG A 28 -27.12 15.62 38.79
C ARG A 28 -27.02 15.80 37.29
N GLN A 29 -27.72 16.78 36.72
CA GLN A 29 -27.66 17.07 35.29
C GLN A 29 -26.25 17.52 34.88
N LYS A 30 -25.59 18.34 35.69
CA LYS A 30 -24.20 18.74 35.46
C LYS A 30 -23.25 17.54 35.52
N GLN A 31 -23.34 16.71 36.56
CA GLN A 31 -22.52 15.50 36.69
C GLN A 31 -22.70 14.55 35.50
N PHE A 32 -23.94 14.34 35.05
CA PHE A 32 -24.23 13.50 33.89
C PHE A 32 -23.61 14.07 32.61
N ARG A 33 -23.73 15.39 32.39
CA ARG A 33 -23.11 16.07 31.25
C ARG A 33 -21.58 15.97 31.29
N ASP A 34 -20.99 16.16 32.46
CA ASP A 34 -19.54 16.08 32.65
C ASP A 34 -19.06 14.65 32.36
N GLN A 35 -19.73 13.63 32.91
CA GLN A 35 -19.44 12.22 32.64
C GLN A 35 -19.54 11.88 31.14
N LEU A 36 -20.62 12.30 30.48
CA LEU A 36 -20.79 12.10 29.04
C LEU A 36 -19.68 12.78 28.23
N SER A 37 -19.31 14.01 28.60
CA SER A 37 -18.22 14.73 27.93
C SER A 37 -16.87 14.04 28.13
N HIS A 38 -16.62 13.47 29.32
CA HIS A 38 -15.42 12.70 29.60
C HIS A 38 -15.38 11.41 28.79
N GLN A 39 -16.49 10.67 28.72
CA GLN A 39 -16.60 9.46 27.91
C GLN A 39 -16.35 9.75 26.42
N LEU A 40 -16.99 10.78 25.86
CA LEU A 40 -16.79 11.17 24.46
C LEU A 40 -15.34 11.58 24.17
N ARG A 41 -14.70 12.31 25.09
CA ARG A 41 -13.27 12.65 24.97
C ARG A 41 -12.40 11.40 24.99
N GLN A 42 -12.66 10.48 25.92
CA GLN A 42 -11.90 9.24 26.02
C GLN A 42 -12.06 8.37 24.76
N GLU A 43 -13.29 8.21 24.26
CA GLU A 43 -13.52 7.53 22.99
C GLU A 43 -12.80 8.19 21.81
N SER A 44 -12.76 9.53 21.77
CA SER A 44 -12.05 10.26 20.71
C SER A 44 -10.54 10.01 20.75
N LEU A 45 -9.94 10.04 21.95
CA LEU A 45 -8.53 9.73 22.16
C LEU A 45 -8.20 8.27 21.80
N ASP A 46 -9.07 7.33 22.19
CA ASP A 46 -8.90 5.92 21.85
C ASP A 46 -8.95 5.73 20.33
N ARG A 47 -9.90 6.36 19.64
CA ARG A 47 -10.00 6.32 18.17
C ARG A 47 -8.79 6.94 17.49
N GLU A 48 -8.30 8.09 17.96
CA GLU A 48 -7.12 8.74 17.41
C GLU A 48 -5.87 7.87 17.61
N SER A 49 -5.73 7.23 18.77
CA SER A 49 -4.63 6.30 19.03
C SER A 49 -4.66 5.07 18.13
N LEU A 50 -5.85 4.51 17.87
CA LEU A 50 -6.04 3.38 16.96
C LEU A 50 -5.72 3.79 15.52
N ALA A 51 -6.22 4.95 15.08
CA ALA A 51 -5.93 5.49 13.76
C ALA A 51 -4.42 5.71 13.56
N SER A 52 -3.74 6.32 14.52
CA SER A 52 -2.29 6.54 14.50
C SER A 52 -1.50 5.22 14.39
N ARG A 53 -1.90 4.19 15.16
CA ARG A 53 -1.29 2.86 15.07
C ARG A 53 -1.49 2.21 13.70
N LEU A 54 -2.69 2.34 13.13
CA LEU A 54 -2.98 1.83 11.78
C LEU A 54 -2.14 2.55 10.72
N THR A 55 -2.02 3.87 10.81
CA THR A 55 -1.17 4.65 9.90
C THR A 55 0.30 4.24 10.01
N MET A 56 0.84 4.10 11.23
CA MET A 56 2.21 3.62 11.42
C MET A 56 2.40 2.19 10.86
N GLN A 57 1.43 1.29 11.08
CA GLN A 57 1.50 -0.05 10.49
C GLN A 57 1.52 -0.01 8.96
N GLN A 58 0.71 0.85 8.33
CA GLN A 58 0.70 1.01 6.88
C GLN A 58 2.05 1.51 6.36
N VAL A 59 2.65 2.51 7.02
CA VAL A 59 3.98 3.03 6.66
C VAL A 59 5.05 1.94 6.78
N LEU A 60 5.08 1.20 7.89
CA LEU A 60 6.04 0.11 8.08
C LEU A 60 5.90 -1.01 7.06
N LEU A 61 4.66 -1.36 6.69
CA LEU A 61 4.40 -2.35 5.63
C LEU A 61 4.91 -1.86 4.28
N GLU A 62 4.72 -0.58 3.96
CA GLU A 62 5.22 0.06 2.74
C GLU A 62 6.76 0.08 2.71
N GLU A 63 7.41 0.53 3.79
CA GLU A 63 8.88 0.52 3.91
C GLU A 63 9.46 -0.89 3.79
N THR A 64 8.85 -1.87 4.46
CA THR A 64 9.29 -3.29 4.39
C THR A 64 9.15 -3.82 2.96
N ALA A 65 8.08 -3.46 2.27
CA ALA A 65 7.86 -3.90 0.91
C ALA A 65 8.87 -3.30 -0.08
N ASP A 66 9.18 -2.01 0.08
CA ASP A 66 10.21 -1.31 -0.69
C ASP A 66 11.59 -1.92 -0.45
N GLU A 67 11.93 -2.21 0.81
CA GLU A 67 13.21 -2.83 1.17
C GLU A 67 13.34 -4.24 0.56
N LEU A 68 12.26 -5.04 0.59
CA LEU A 68 12.22 -6.35 -0.07
C LEU A 68 12.37 -6.23 -1.60
N HIS A 69 11.71 -5.26 -2.22
CA HIS A 69 11.79 -5.06 -3.67
C HIS A 69 13.19 -4.63 -4.10
N GLU A 70 13.73 -3.61 -3.42
CA GLU A 70 14.97 -2.95 -3.78
C GLU A 70 16.18 -3.79 -3.35
N ASN A 71 16.25 -4.23 -2.10
CA ASN A 71 17.44 -4.96 -1.62
C ASN A 71 17.40 -6.44 -2.03
N VAL A 72 16.33 -7.16 -1.69
CA VAL A 72 16.28 -8.63 -1.90
C VAL A 72 16.02 -8.96 -3.37
N GLY A 73 15.09 -8.26 -4.02
CA GLY A 73 14.77 -8.46 -5.43
C GLY A 73 15.95 -8.17 -6.38
N GLN A 74 16.75 -7.13 -6.10
CA GLN A 74 17.93 -6.81 -6.89
C GLN A 74 19.07 -7.80 -6.68
N LEU A 75 19.37 -8.17 -5.42
CA LEU A 75 20.47 -9.10 -5.12
C LEU A 75 20.26 -10.44 -5.84
N LEU A 76 19.03 -10.94 -5.83
CA LEU A 76 18.69 -12.18 -6.52
C LEU A 76 18.76 -12.03 -8.04
N THR A 77 18.33 -10.90 -8.61
CA THR A 77 18.45 -10.64 -10.06
C THR A 77 19.92 -10.60 -10.51
N VAL A 78 20.79 -9.95 -9.72
CA VAL A 78 22.24 -9.93 -9.96
C VAL A 78 22.82 -11.33 -9.86
N THR A 79 22.40 -12.10 -8.87
CA THR A 79 22.83 -13.50 -8.69
C THR A 79 22.44 -14.34 -9.90
N GLN A 80 21.23 -14.16 -10.43
CA GLN A 80 20.73 -14.85 -11.62
C GLN A 80 21.57 -14.49 -12.86
N LEU A 81 21.92 -13.22 -13.03
CA LEU A 81 22.77 -12.74 -14.14
C LEU A 81 24.20 -13.29 -14.07
N VAL A 82 24.79 -13.35 -12.87
CA VAL A 82 26.12 -13.93 -12.65
C VAL A 82 26.11 -15.41 -13.00
N ILE A 83 25.09 -16.15 -12.57
CA ILE A 83 24.93 -17.57 -12.89
C ILE A 83 24.79 -17.77 -14.41
N TYR A 84 23.97 -16.97 -15.09
CA TYR A 84 23.83 -17.03 -16.55
C TYR A 84 25.14 -16.72 -17.29
N THR A 85 25.92 -15.75 -16.80
CA THR A 85 27.24 -15.41 -17.38
C THR A 85 28.25 -16.53 -17.19
N ILE A 86 28.18 -17.24 -16.06
CA ILE A 86 29.00 -18.42 -15.79
C ILE A 86 28.61 -19.55 -16.75
N GLU A 87 27.32 -19.84 -16.90
CA GLU A 87 26.81 -20.86 -17.85
C GLU A 87 27.33 -20.63 -19.27
N GLN A 88 27.24 -19.39 -19.78
CA GLN A 88 27.75 -19.06 -21.11
C GLN A 88 29.27 -19.24 -21.27
N LYS A 89 30.06 -19.10 -20.19
CA LYS A 89 31.52 -19.26 -20.22
C LYS A 89 31.99 -20.70 -20.17
N ILE A 90 31.25 -21.59 -19.49
CA ILE A 90 31.67 -22.99 -19.34
C ILE A 90 31.16 -23.84 -20.52
N GLY A 91 30.14 -23.36 -21.25
CA GLY A 91 29.63 -24.00 -22.46
C GLY A 91 28.74 -25.22 -22.17
N ASP A 92 27.82 -25.48 -23.11
CA ASP A 92 26.65 -26.38 -22.97
C ASP A 92 26.98 -27.82 -22.51
N SER A 93 28.22 -28.28 -22.73
CA SER A 93 28.69 -29.62 -22.36
C SER A 93 28.96 -29.82 -20.85
N SER A 94 28.85 -28.78 -20.03
CA SER A 94 29.21 -28.79 -18.61
C SER A 94 28.07 -28.44 -17.65
N THR A 95 26.92 -27.99 -18.18
CA THR A 95 25.77 -27.60 -17.37
C THR A 95 25.06 -28.84 -16.82
N THR A 96 25.26 -29.13 -15.53
CA THR A 96 24.65 -30.29 -14.88
C THR A 96 23.16 -30.06 -14.62
N PRO A 97 22.34 -31.13 -14.53
CA PRO A 97 20.93 -31.04 -14.14
C PRO A 97 20.72 -30.30 -12.81
N ASP A 98 21.68 -30.38 -11.89
CA ASP A 98 21.65 -29.71 -10.60
C ASP A 98 21.86 -28.19 -10.71
N PHE A 99 22.66 -27.73 -11.69
CA PHE A 99 22.79 -26.31 -11.99
C PHE A 99 21.45 -25.72 -12.44
N LYS A 100 20.75 -26.41 -13.34
CA LYS A 100 19.43 -25.98 -13.84
C LYS A 100 18.39 -25.94 -12.73
N LYS A 101 18.37 -26.93 -11.83
CA LYS A 101 17.52 -26.92 -10.63
C LYS A 101 17.84 -25.75 -9.69
N ALA A 102 19.11 -25.43 -9.48
CA ALA A 102 19.50 -24.29 -8.65
C ALA A 102 19.04 -22.96 -9.26
N PHE A 103 19.15 -22.83 -10.58
CA PHE A 103 18.68 -21.65 -11.33
C PHE A 103 17.16 -21.48 -11.24
N ASP A 104 16.39 -22.54 -11.49
CA ASP A 104 14.92 -22.52 -11.39
C ASP A 104 14.46 -22.21 -9.95
N SER A 105 15.17 -22.72 -8.94
CA SER A 105 14.89 -22.44 -7.52
C SER A 105 15.17 -20.97 -7.15
N LEU A 106 16.23 -20.38 -7.70
CA LEU A 106 16.53 -18.96 -7.55
C LEU A 106 15.43 -18.11 -8.20
N GLN A 107 15.00 -18.47 -9.41
CA GLN A 107 13.93 -17.77 -10.13
C GLN A 107 12.61 -17.81 -9.35
N THR A 108 12.28 -18.97 -8.78
CA THR A 108 11.10 -19.16 -7.93
C THR A 108 11.19 -18.28 -6.67
N SER A 109 12.37 -18.20 -6.06
CA SER A 109 12.61 -17.36 -4.88
C SER A 109 12.47 -15.87 -5.17
N ILE A 110 12.93 -15.42 -6.35
CA ILE A 110 12.74 -14.04 -6.83
C ILE A 110 11.25 -13.71 -6.96
N GLN A 111 10.49 -14.62 -7.58
CA GLN A 111 9.05 -14.42 -7.76
C GLN A 111 8.31 -14.41 -6.42
N ALA A 112 8.69 -15.27 -5.47
CA ALA A 112 8.10 -15.31 -4.14
C ALA A 112 8.33 -14.00 -3.37
N VAL A 113 9.55 -13.47 -3.36
CA VAL A 113 9.88 -12.18 -2.71
C VAL A 113 9.11 -11.02 -3.34
N ARG A 114 9.05 -10.98 -4.68
CA ARG A 114 8.29 -9.93 -5.40
C ARG A 114 6.79 -10.02 -5.12
N SER A 115 6.24 -11.23 -5.03
CA SER A 115 4.83 -11.45 -4.68
C SER A 115 4.51 -10.94 -3.26
N VAL A 116 5.39 -11.21 -2.30
CA VAL A 116 5.27 -10.72 -0.92
C VAL A 116 5.35 -9.19 -0.88
N SER A 117 6.36 -8.59 -1.51
CA SER A 117 6.51 -7.13 -1.59
C SER A 117 5.27 -6.48 -2.22
N ASN A 118 4.76 -6.99 -3.35
CA ASN A 118 3.55 -6.47 -3.98
C ASN A 118 2.30 -6.61 -3.10
N THR A 119 2.19 -7.69 -2.33
CA THR A 119 1.06 -7.92 -1.40
C THR A 119 1.11 -6.92 -0.23
N LEU A 120 2.31 -6.59 0.24
CA LEU A 120 2.53 -5.64 1.34
C LEU A 120 2.25 -4.18 0.93
N MET A 121 2.51 -3.80 -0.33
CA MET A 121 2.29 -2.41 -0.83
C MET A 121 0.83 -2.00 -1.05
N ASN A 122 -0.16 -2.89 -0.84
CA ASN A 122 -1.60 -2.56 -0.85
C ASN A 122 -2.06 -1.58 -1.96
N GLY A 123 -1.57 -1.73 -3.19
CA GLY A 123 -2.09 -1.01 -4.37
C GLY A 123 -1.51 0.39 -4.64
N LYS A 124 -0.46 0.85 -3.95
CA LYS A 124 0.36 1.96 -4.46
C LYS A 124 1.25 1.45 -5.58
N ASN A 125 0.73 1.51 -6.79
CA ASN A 125 1.48 1.09 -7.96
C ASN A 125 2.24 2.28 -8.53
N PRO A 126 3.52 2.10 -8.91
CA PRO A 126 4.18 3.09 -9.72
C PRO A 126 3.34 3.27 -10.99
N ASP A 127 3.08 4.53 -11.36
CA ASP A 127 2.42 4.89 -12.62
C ASP A 127 2.99 3.99 -13.72
N LEU A 128 2.13 3.28 -14.47
CA LEU A 128 2.56 2.26 -15.43
C LEU A 128 3.70 2.77 -16.33
N TRP A 129 3.60 4.04 -16.71
CA TRP A 129 4.61 4.69 -17.53
C TRP A 129 5.94 4.90 -16.82
N GLU A 130 5.94 5.30 -15.55
CA GLU A 130 7.15 5.39 -14.74
C GLU A 130 7.79 4.02 -14.50
N GLY A 131 6.99 3.00 -14.24
CA GLY A 131 7.45 1.62 -14.14
C GLY A 131 8.11 1.13 -15.43
N LEU A 132 7.48 1.40 -16.59
CA LEU A 132 8.02 1.03 -17.91
C LEU A 132 9.34 1.75 -18.22
N LYS A 133 9.47 3.04 -17.82
CA LYS A 133 10.74 3.77 -17.95
C LYS A 133 11.84 3.14 -17.10
N LYS A 134 11.56 2.87 -15.83
CA LYS A 134 12.52 2.22 -14.91
C LYS A 134 12.96 0.86 -15.44
N THR A 135 12.02 0.06 -15.96
CA THR A 135 12.33 -1.22 -16.61
C THR A 135 13.21 -1.03 -17.85
N GLY A 136 12.87 -0.10 -18.75
CA GLY A 136 13.67 0.18 -19.95
C GLY A 136 15.08 0.70 -19.65
N ASP A 137 15.24 1.57 -18.65
CA ASP A 137 16.54 2.08 -18.20
C ASP A 137 17.41 0.97 -17.61
N ARG A 138 16.81 0.06 -16.84
CA ARG A 138 17.53 -1.10 -16.26
C ARG A 138 18.02 -2.04 -17.35
N ILE A 139 17.20 -2.33 -18.37
CA ILE A 139 17.59 -3.18 -19.52
C ILE A 139 18.73 -2.52 -20.33
N ARG A 140 18.69 -1.20 -20.54
CA ARG A 140 19.80 -0.47 -21.19
C ARG A 140 21.11 -0.57 -20.41
N LYS A 141 21.05 -0.58 -19.07
CA LYS A 141 22.23 -0.67 -18.20
C LYS A 141 22.79 -2.10 -18.10
N SER A 142 21.98 -3.13 -18.33
CA SER A 142 22.39 -4.53 -18.16
C SER A 142 23.13 -5.14 -19.35
N GLY A 143 23.27 -4.44 -20.48
CA GLY A 143 23.95 -4.96 -21.66
C GLY A 143 23.81 -4.10 -22.91
N PRO A 144 24.20 -4.61 -24.10
CA PRO A 144 24.20 -3.86 -25.36
C PRO A 144 22.79 -3.77 -25.99
N PHE A 145 21.76 -3.55 -25.17
CA PHE A 145 20.36 -3.55 -25.61
C PHE A 145 19.86 -2.13 -25.87
N GLU A 146 19.34 -1.91 -27.07
CA GLU A 146 18.67 -0.69 -27.50
C GLU A 146 17.18 -0.80 -27.14
N VAL A 147 16.74 -0.04 -26.13
CA VAL A 147 15.33 0.00 -25.72
C VAL A 147 14.69 1.28 -26.23
N ASP A 148 13.60 1.16 -26.98
CA ASP A 148 12.77 2.29 -27.41
C ASP A 148 11.41 2.22 -26.69
N LEU A 149 11.07 3.28 -25.96
CA LEU A 149 9.87 3.38 -25.14
C LEU A 149 9.06 4.60 -25.58
N THR A 150 7.88 4.37 -26.16
CA THR A 150 7.03 5.46 -26.66
C THR A 150 5.63 5.43 -26.03
N ARG A 151 5.08 6.61 -25.77
CA ARG A 151 3.72 6.82 -25.25
C ARG A 151 2.92 7.63 -26.25
N HIS A 152 1.77 7.10 -26.67
CA HIS A 152 0.87 7.74 -27.63
C HIS A 152 -0.54 7.89 -27.06
N GLY A 153 -1.15 9.05 -27.32
CA GLY A 153 -2.52 9.39 -26.90
C GLY A 153 -2.60 10.14 -25.56
N PRO A 154 -3.79 10.66 -25.20
CA PRO A 154 -4.01 11.33 -23.92
C PRO A 154 -3.93 10.32 -22.77
N THR A 155 -3.09 10.62 -21.77
CA THR A 155 -2.94 9.80 -20.56
C THR A 155 -4.30 9.59 -19.90
N ARG A 156 -4.63 8.33 -19.61
CA ARG A 156 -5.80 7.96 -18.83
C ARG A 156 -5.37 7.18 -17.58
N PRO A 157 -6.06 7.38 -16.45
CA PRO A 157 -5.83 6.56 -15.27
C PRO A 157 -6.16 5.11 -15.61
N ILE A 158 -5.19 4.23 -15.41
CA ILE A 158 -5.37 2.79 -15.49
C ILE A 158 -5.86 2.33 -14.11
N PRO A 159 -6.77 1.34 -14.02
CA PRO A 159 -7.17 0.81 -12.72
C PRO A 159 -5.93 0.37 -11.94
N GLN A 160 -5.76 0.83 -10.69
CA GLN A 160 -4.57 0.52 -9.89
C GLN A 160 -4.26 -0.99 -9.93
N ARG A 161 -5.25 -1.87 -9.77
CA ARG A 161 -5.04 -3.33 -9.81
C ARG A 161 -4.46 -3.87 -11.12
N SER A 162 -4.62 -3.17 -12.24
CA SER A 162 -4.15 -3.61 -13.56
C SER A 162 -2.72 -3.18 -13.88
N GLU A 163 -2.21 -2.10 -13.26
CA GLU A 163 -0.87 -1.57 -13.55
C GLU A 163 0.25 -2.57 -13.21
N PRO A 164 0.27 -3.25 -12.04
CA PRO A 164 1.31 -4.22 -11.70
C PRO A 164 1.29 -5.42 -12.61
N ILE A 165 0.08 -5.88 -12.96
CA ILE A 165 -0.10 -7.03 -13.85
C ILE A 165 0.46 -6.71 -15.22
N LEU A 166 0.17 -5.52 -15.77
CA LEU A 166 0.71 -5.06 -17.04
C LEU A 166 2.23 -4.89 -17.00
N LEU A 167 2.77 -4.32 -15.92
CA LEU A 167 4.21 -4.22 -15.70
C LEU A 167 4.88 -5.61 -15.68
N GLN A 168 4.29 -6.56 -14.98
CA GLN A 168 4.78 -7.92 -14.88
C GLN A 168 4.77 -8.63 -16.23
N ILE A 169 3.69 -8.50 -17.00
CA ILE A 169 3.59 -9.04 -18.36
C ILE A 169 4.70 -8.45 -19.25
N VAL A 170 4.90 -7.13 -19.21
CA VAL A 170 5.93 -6.49 -20.04
C VAL A 170 7.33 -6.94 -19.61
N GLN A 171 7.59 -7.06 -18.31
CA GLN A 171 8.87 -7.56 -17.79
C GLN A 171 9.15 -8.99 -18.24
N GLU A 172 8.17 -9.89 -18.11
CA GLU A 172 8.30 -11.30 -18.48
C GLU A 172 8.50 -11.48 -20.00
N LEU A 173 7.78 -10.71 -20.81
CA LEU A 173 7.98 -10.67 -22.25
C LEU A 173 9.35 -10.10 -22.62
N ALA A 174 9.80 -9.03 -21.95
CA ALA A 174 11.12 -8.46 -22.16
C ALA A 174 12.20 -9.48 -21.84
N THR A 175 12.13 -10.14 -20.68
CA THR A 175 13.07 -11.20 -20.29
C THR A 175 13.08 -12.33 -21.32
N THR A 176 11.91 -12.82 -21.72
CA THR A 176 11.79 -13.90 -22.72
C THR A 176 12.44 -13.52 -24.04
N VAL A 177 12.22 -12.29 -24.51
CA VAL A 177 12.81 -11.79 -25.75
C VAL A 177 14.33 -11.66 -25.59
N LEU A 178 14.81 -11.10 -24.49
CA LEU A 178 16.25 -10.91 -24.26
C LEU A 178 17.00 -12.25 -24.15
N GLU A 179 16.40 -13.24 -23.51
CA GLU A 179 16.98 -14.58 -23.33
C GLU A 179 16.97 -15.42 -24.61
N LYS A 180 15.89 -15.38 -25.39
CA LYS A 180 15.67 -16.31 -26.50
C LYS A 180 15.93 -15.73 -27.89
N SER A 181 15.80 -14.42 -28.08
CA SER A 181 15.81 -13.84 -29.44
C SER A 181 17.19 -13.50 -29.98
N GLY A 182 18.22 -13.40 -29.13
CA GLY A 182 19.54 -12.88 -29.50
C GLY A 182 19.52 -11.43 -30.05
N GLY A 183 18.36 -10.78 -30.05
CA GLY A 183 18.13 -9.47 -30.62
C GLY A 183 18.58 -8.36 -29.69
N ARG A 184 19.27 -7.36 -30.23
CA ARG A 184 19.77 -6.21 -29.47
C ARG A 184 18.75 -5.08 -29.32
N LYS A 185 17.52 -5.22 -29.81
CA LYS A 185 16.54 -4.12 -29.84
C LYS A 185 15.18 -4.54 -29.28
N LEU A 186 14.70 -3.78 -28.30
CA LEU A 186 13.38 -3.93 -27.68
C LEU A 186 12.56 -2.66 -27.88
N THR A 187 11.36 -2.77 -28.46
CA THR A 187 10.46 -1.63 -28.66
C THR A 187 9.17 -1.85 -27.88
N ILE A 188 8.84 -0.94 -26.97
CA ILE A 188 7.61 -0.98 -26.18
C ILE A 188 6.81 0.28 -26.50
N ARG A 189 5.56 0.09 -26.92
CA ARG A 189 4.63 1.18 -27.27
C ARG A 189 3.39 1.13 -26.40
N LEU A 190 3.18 2.17 -25.59
CA LEU A 190 1.97 2.35 -24.81
C LEU A 190 1.02 3.28 -25.57
N LYS A 191 -0.11 2.74 -26.06
CA LYS A 191 -1.11 3.48 -26.85
C LYS A 191 -2.45 3.54 -26.12
N TYR A 192 -2.91 4.74 -25.79
CA TYR A 192 -4.27 4.98 -25.28
C TYR A 192 -5.23 5.18 -26.45
N VAL A 193 -6.24 4.32 -26.58
CA VAL A 193 -7.25 4.38 -27.65
C VAL A 193 -8.58 4.87 -27.08
N LEU A 194 -9.24 5.81 -27.78
CA LEU A 194 -10.61 6.23 -27.47
C LEU A 194 -11.57 5.11 -27.85
N SER A 195 -12.15 4.44 -26.86
CA SER A 195 -13.34 3.60 -27.04
C SER A 195 -14.58 4.48 -27.02
N SER A 196 -14.81 5.22 -28.11
CA SER A 196 -16.11 5.84 -28.38
C SER A 196 -16.48 5.56 -29.83
N LEU A 197 -17.23 4.47 -30.03
CA LEU A 197 -18.05 4.29 -31.20
C LEU A 197 -19.24 5.23 -31.02
N TYR A 198 -19.21 6.39 -31.67
CA TYR A 198 -20.44 7.15 -31.91
C TYR A 198 -21.07 6.59 -33.18
N ILE A 199 -22.29 6.09 -33.05
CA ILE A 199 -23.17 5.77 -34.19
C ILE A 199 -23.75 7.09 -34.68
#